data_AF-A0A6H9XYB9-F1
#
_entry.id   AF-A0A6H9XYB9-F1
#
_cell.length_a   1.000
_cell.length_b   1.000
_cell.length_c   1.000
_cell.angle_alpha   90.00
_cell.angle_beta   90.00
_cell.angle_gamma   90.00
#
_symmetry.space_group_name_H-M   'P 1'
#
loop_
_entity.id
_entity.type
_entity.pdbx_description
1 polymer ?
#
loop_
_entity_poly.entity_id
_entity_poly.type
_entity_poly.pdbx_seq_one_letter_code
_entity_poly.pdbx_strand_id
1 'polypeptide(L)'
;MSVALASAVYLSGCGGQDNSTVDIHQEEIPQTVGYKVAAIDEGGYIAPDDIKVVRVEYLLRDISKKTGRNEEVIADQTAKTMQLLRERYGVEVRIATLLEEVKQIVDGTTETDVPTILTLIAMQHAKAGR
;
A
#
# COMPACT_ATOMS: atom_id res chain seq x y z
N MET A 1 9.15 -26.75 20.38
CA MET A 1 10.02 -26.24 19.31
C MET A 1 9.55 -26.82 18.00
N SER A 2 9.59 -26.01 16.95
CA SER A 2 9.43 -26.34 15.52
C SER A 2 10.08 -27.70 15.17
N VAL A 3 9.69 -28.44 14.14
CA VAL A 3 9.56 -28.09 12.72
C VAL A 3 8.88 -29.30 12.06
N ALA A 4 8.01 -29.10 11.07
CA ALA A 4 7.75 -30.14 10.07
C ALA A 4 7.74 -29.49 8.68
N LEU A 5 8.95 -29.29 8.18
CA LEU A 5 9.27 -29.08 6.79
C LEU A 5 9.66 -30.47 6.25
N ALA A 6 8.90 -31.01 5.30
CA ALA A 6 9.45 -31.95 4.32
C ALA A 6 8.43 -32.18 3.19
N SER A 7 8.84 -31.69 2.04
CA SER A 7 8.30 -31.89 0.71
C SER A 7 7.98 -33.35 0.41
N ALA A 8 6.78 -33.60 -0.11
CA ALA A 8 6.46 -34.84 -0.81
C ALA A 8 6.45 -34.55 -2.32
N VAL A 9 7.59 -34.80 -2.96
CA VAL A 9 7.65 -35.05 -4.41
C VAL A 9 7.00 -36.42 -4.62
N TYR A 10 5.77 -36.44 -5.16
CA TYR A 10 5.18 -37.66 -5.72
C TYR A 10 5.16 -37.54 -7.23
N LEU A 11 6.21 -38.06 -7.85
CA LEU A 11 6.24 -38.47 -9.24
C LEU A 11 5.77 -39.93 -9.31
N SER A 12 4.54 -40.16 -9.74
CA SER A 12 4.12 -41.44 -10.30
C SER A 12 2.75 -41.31 -10.96
N GLY A 13 2.71 -41.55 -12.27
CA GLY A 13 1.46 -41.57 -13.03
C GLY A 13 1.69 -41.51 -14.54
N CYS A 14 2.19 -42.61 -15.12
CA CYS A 14 2.08 -42.82 -16.56
C CYS A 14 0.61 -43.08 -16.92
N GLY A 15 0.06 -42.31 -17.85
CA GLY A 15 -1.16 -42.72 -18.57
C GLY A 15 -2.07 -41.56 -18.94
N GLY A 16 -2.30 -41.39 -20.24
CA GLY A 16 -3.39 -40.57 -20.78
C GLY A 16 -2.96 -39.17 -21.19
N GLN A 17 -2.74 -39.00 -22.49
CA GLN A 17 -2.62 -37.71 -23.15
C GLN A 17 -4.05 -37.17 -23.39
N ASP A 18 -4.66 -36.55 -22.40
CA ASP A 18 -5.70 -35.54 -22.61
C ASP A 18 -5.06 -34.18 -22.41
N ASN A 19 -4.78 -33.51 -23.54
CA ASN A 19 -4.15 -32.21 -23.57
C ASN A 19 -5.16 -31.14 -23.13
N SER A 20 -5.51 -31.14 -21.85
CA SER A 20 -6.07 -30.00 -21.16
C SER A 20 -4.95 -29.44 -20.29
N THR A 21 -4.07 -28.66 -20.90
CA THR A 21 -3.33 -27.66 -20.16
C THR A 21 -4.38 -26.79 -19.50
N VAL A 22 -4.66 -27.06 -18.23
CA VAL A 22 -5.21 -26.06 -17.34
C VAL A 22 -4.14 -24.99 -17.32
N ASP A 23 -4.29 -23.98 -18.17
CA ASP A 23 -3.62 -22.70 -18.03
C ASP A 23 -4.05 -22.19 -16.66
N ILE A 24 -3.29 -22.58 -15.63
CA ILE A 24 -3.28 -21.88 -14.36
C ILE A 24 -2.67 -20.55 -14.74
N HIS A 25 -3.52 -19.60 -15.15
CA HIS A 25 -3.18 -18.20 -15.14
C HIS A 25 -2.83 -17.88 -13.69
N GLN A 26 -1.55 -18.05 -13.38
CA GLN A 26 -0.97 -17.53 -12.17
C GLN A 26 -1.01 -16.02 -12.38
N GLU A 27 -2.12 -15.41 -11.97
CA GLU A 27 -2.28 -13.97 -12.01
C GLU A 27 -1.07 -13.36 -11.32
N GLU A 28 -0.21 -12.74 -12.13
CA GLU A 28 0.99 -12.10 -11.66
C GLU A 28 0.55 -10.98 -10.71
N ILE A 29 0.80 -11.15 -9.42
CA ILE A 29 0.36 -10.20 -8.39
C ILE A 29 0.87 -8.80 -8.80
N PRO A 30 -0.02 -7.80 -9.01
CA PRO A 30 0.39 -6.50 -9.50
C PRO A 30 1.46 -5.89 -8.60
N GLN A 31 2.55 -5.44 -9.21
CA GLN A 31 3.69 -4.87 -8.48
C GLN A 31 3.62 -3.35 -8.37
N THR A 32 2.44 -2.76 -8.55
CA THR A 32 2.23 -1.31 -8.49
C THR A 32 2.52 -0.76 -7.10
N VAL A 33 2.91 0.51 -7.03
CA VAL A 33 3.15 1.20 -5.76
C VAL A 33 1.87 1.21 -4.91
N GLY A 34 0.72 1.48 -5.54
CA GLY A 34 -0.55 1.51 -4.85
C GLY A 34 -0.98 0.17 -4.26
N TYR A 35 -0.77 -0.95 -4.98
CA TYR A 35 -1.00 -2.28 -4.41
C TYR A 35 -0.14 -2.53 -3.17
N LYS A 36 1.17 -2.24 -3.25
CA LYS A 36 2.10 -2.44 -2.11
C LYS A 36 1.68 -1.61 -0.90
N VAL A 37 1.30 -0.35 -1.12
CA VAL A 37 0.85 0.54 -0.06
C VAL A 37 -0.47 0.06 0.55
N ALA A 38 -1.44 -0.36 -0.27
CA ALA A 38 -2.72 -0.88 0.21
C ALA A 38 -2.55 -2.18 1.01
N ALA A 39 -1.66 -3.08 0.60
CA ALA A 39 -1.31 -4.28 1.35
C ALA A 39 -0.69 -3.95 2.72
N ILE A 40 0.19 -2.95 2.80
CA ILE A 40 0.76 -2.46 4.07
C ILE A 40 -0.35 -1.90 4.97
N ASP A 41 -1.26 -1.09 4.41
CA ASP A 41 -2.34 -0.45 5.15
C ASP A 41 -3.37 -1.47 5.69
N GLU A 42 -3.61 -2.55 4.95
CA GLU A 42 -4.47 -3.66 5.38
C GLU A 42 -3.77 -4.60 6.38
N GLY A 43 -2.45 -4.52 6.50
CA GLY A 43 -1.65 -5.39 7.35
C GLY A 43 -1.40 -6.77 6.76
N GLY A 44 -1.49 -6.93 5.44
CA GLY A 44 -1.29 -8.22 4.78
C GLY A 44 -1.77 -8.27 3.33
N TYR A 45 -2.18 -9.46 2.90
CA TYR A 45 -2.69 -9.66 1.54
C TYR A 45 -3.98 -8.87 1.30
N ILE A 46 -4.08 -8.27 0.12
CA ILE A 46 -5.30 -7.63 -0.40
C ILE A 46 -5.52 -8.11 -1.84
N ALA A 47 -6.78 -8.22 -2.26
CA ALA A 47 -7.08 -8.60 -3.64
C ALA A 47 -6.59 -7.51 -4.61
N PRO A 48 -5.96 -7.87 -5.75
CA PRO A 48 -5.49 -6.92 -6.76
C PRO A 48 -6.52 -5.89 -7.25
N ASP A 49 -7.78 -6.30 -7.34
CA ASP A 49 -8.92 -5.52 -7.82
C ASP A 49 -9.72 -4.86 -6.69
N ASP A 50 -9.25 -4.96 -5.44
CA ASP A 50 -9.91 -4.35 -4.29
C ASP A 50 -10.02 -2.83 -4.46
N ILE A 51 -11.18 -2.28 -4.09
CA ILE A 51 -11.45 -0.84 -4.16
C ILE A 51 -10.42 0.00 -3.40
N LYS A 52 -9.82 -0.52 -2.33
CA LYS A 52 -8.75 0.14 -1.58
C LYS A 52 -7.48 0.27 -2.42
N VAL A 53 -7.11 -0.75 -3.20
CA VAL A 53 -5.96 -0.70 -4.12
C VAL A 53 -6.21 0.40 -5.16
N VAL A 54 -7.37 0.36 -5.82
CA VAL A 54 -7.77 1.36 -6.82
C VAL A 54 -7.75 2.77 -6.23
N ARG A 55 -8.23 2.93 -4.99
CA ARG A 55 -8.25 4.23 -4.31
C ARG A 55 -6.85 4.74 -4.02
N VAL A 56 -5.97 3.91 -3.47
CA VAL A 56 -4.59 4.30 -3.17
C VAL A 56 -3.83 4.65 -4.45
N GLU A 57 -3.99 3.87 -5.52
CA GLU A 57 -3.40 4.17 -6.82
C GLU A 57 -3.87 5.52 -7.37
N TYR A 58 -5.16 5.80 -7.27
CA TYR A 58 -5.72 7.09 -7.66
C TYR A 58 -5.10 8.24 -6.86
N LEU A 59 -5.00 8.12 -5.54
CA LEU A 59 -4.46 9.16 -4.67
C LEU A 59 -3.00 9.45 -4.99
N LEU A 60 -2.16 8.41 -5.08
CA LEU A 60 -0.74 8.56 -5.40
C LEU A 60 -0.53 9.25 -6.75
N ARG A 61 -1.27 8.80 -7.77
CA ARG A 61 -1.19 9.37 -9.12
C ARG A 61 -1.63 10.83 -9.15
N ASP A 62 -2.70 11.18 -8.45
CA ASP A 62 -3.23 12.56 -8.45
C ASP A 62 -2.29 13.52 -7.70
N ILE A 63 -1.80 13.12 -6.52
CA ILE A 63 -0.82 13.89 -5.75
C ILE A 63 0.48 14.04 -6.56
N SER A 64 0.95 12.96 -7.19
CA SER A 64 2.14 12.98 -8.05
C SER A 64 2.02 13.99 -9.18
N LYS A 65 0.89 13.98 -9.90
CA LYS A 65 0.63 14.93 -11.00
C LYS A 65 0.64 16.38 -10.55
N LYS A 66 0.09 16.67 -9.36
CA LYS A 66 -0.02 18.05 -8.85
C LYS A 66 1.28 18.57 -8.25
N THR A 67 2.04 17.70 -7.62
CA THR A 67 3.26 18.08 -6.88
C THR A 67 4.54 17.87 -7.70
N GLY A 68 4.46 17.16 -8.82
CA GLY A 68 5.62 16.74 -9.62
C GLY A 68 6.49 15.69 -8.93
N ARG A 69 6.07 15.17 -7.77
CA ARG A 69 6.81 14.15 -7.02
C ARG A 69 6.48 12.75 -7.53
N ASN A 70 7.46 11.87 -7.44
CA ASN A 70 7.31 10.47 -7.81
C ASN A 70 6.40 9.71 -6.80
N GLU A 71 5.59 8.76 -7.29
CA GLU A 71 4.61 8.01 -6.49
C GLU A 71 5.27 7.21 -5.35
N GLU A 72 6.41 6.56 -5.61
CA GLU A 72 7.17 5.82 -4.60
C GLU A 72 7.66 6.75 -3.48
N VAL A 73 8.12 7.96 -3.82
CA VAL A 73 8.56 8.94 -2.82
C VAL A 73 7.41 9.40 -1.93
N ILE A 74 6.23 9.65 -2.51
CA ILE A 74 5.02 10.04 -1.76
C ILE A 74 4.59 8.90 -0.83
N ALA A 75 4.57 7.66 -1.34
CA ALA A 75 4.23 6.46 -0.57
C ALA A 75 5.18 6.27 0.62
N ASP A 76 6.48 6.32 0.41
CA ASP A 76 7.51 6.16 1.45
C ASP A 76 7.38 7.21 2.55
N GLN A 77 7.18 8.47 2.17
CA GLN A 77 7.02 9.58 3.13
C GLN A 77 5.74 9.41 3.96
N THR A 78 4.65 8.97 3.33
CA THR A 78 3.38 8.74 4.01
C THR A 78 3.47 7.57 4.98
N ALA A 79 4.08 6.44 4.56
CA ALA A 79 4.30 5.28 5.42
C ALA A 79 5.19 5.63 6.63
N LYS A 80 6.27 6.40 6.42
CA LYS A 80 7.11 6.91 7.52
C LYS A 80 6.35 7.81 8.48
N THR A 81 5.45 8.64 7.97
CA THR A 81 4.63 9.53 8.80
C THR A 81 3.64 8.74 9.65
N MET A 82 3.01 7.70 9.10
CA MET A 82 2.18 6.76 9.87
C MET A 82 2.99 6.09 10.99
N GLN A 83 4.19 5.58 10.69
CA GLN A 83 5.06 4.96 11.70
C GLN A 83 5.44 5.96 12.79
N LEU A 84 5.80 7.20 12.43
CA LEU A 84 6.10 8.27 13.37
C LEU A 84 4.93 8.54 14.32
N LEU A 85 3.71 8.65 13.78
CA LEU A 85 2.50 8.88 14.57
C LEU A 85 2.27 7.78 15.60
N ARG A 86 2.44 6.52 15.18
CA ARG A 86 2.30 5.36 16.05
C ARG A 86 3.37 5.32 17.14
N GLU A 87 4.63 5.44 16.76
CA GLU A 87 5.76 5.22 17.67
C GLU A 87 5.99 6.36 18.65
N ARG A 88 5.80 7.62 18.20
CA ARG A 88 6.09 8.80 19.03
C ARG A 88 4.88 9.32 19.77
N TYR A 89 3.70 9.18 19.18
CA TYR A 89 2.48 9.80 19.70
C TYR A 89 1.41 8.79 20.10
N GLY A 90 1.60 7.49 19.82
CA GLY A 90 0.61 6.45 20.13
C GLY A 90 -0.66 6.57 19.29
N VAL A 91 -0.63 7.31 18.18
CA VAL A 91 -1.79 7.54 17.31
C VAL A 91 -1.72 6.59 16.13
N GLU A 92 -2.71 5.71 16.01
CA GLU A 92 -2.84 4.81 14.86
C GLU A 92 -3.67 5.49 13.77
N VAL A 93 -3.04 5.78 12.62
CA VAL A 93 -3.68 6.35 11.44
C VAL A 93 -3.33 5.51 10.23
N ARG A 94 -4.30 5.25 9.35
CA ARG A 94 -4.09 4.51 8.11
C ARG A 94 -3.36 5.34 7.06
N ILE A 95 -2.53 4.69 6.25
CA ILE A 95 -1.81 5.32 5.14
C ILE A 95 -2.80 5.92 4.13
N ALA A 96 -3.89 5.20 3.81
CA ALA A 96 -4.92 5.75 2.92
C ALA A 96 -5.52 7.05 3.47
N THR A 97 -5.76 7.13 4.78
CA THR A 97 -6.28 8.35 5.43
C THR A 97 -5.30 9.51 5.31
N LEU A 98 -4.00 9.28 5.54
CA LEU A 98 -2.99 10.33 5.36
C LEU A 98 -2.90 10.80 3.90
N LEU A 99 -3.00 9.90 2.91
CA LEU A 99 -3.02 10.28 1.50
C LEU A 99 -4.24 11.13 1.13
N GLU A 100 -5.41 10.83 1.69
CA GLU A 100 -6.63 11.66 1.51
C GLU A 100 -6.42 13.08 2.03
N GLU A 101 -5.84 13.22 3.22
CA GLU A 101 -5.57 14.52 3.83
C GLU A 101 -4.52 15.30 3.02
N VAL A 102 -3.47 14.63 2.54
CA VAL A 102 -2.50 15.25 1.63
C VAL A 102 -3.19 15.74 0.37
N LYS A 103 -4.02 14.91 -0.26
CA LYS A 103 -4.78 15.28 -1.46
C LYS A 103 -5.67 16.50 -1.18
N GLN A 104 -6.40 16.52 -0.07
CA GLN A 104 -7.26 17.65 0.28
C GLN A 104 -6.48 18.97 0.39
N ILE A 105 -5.28 18.93 0.98
CA ILE A 105 -4.43 20.12 1.12
C ILE A 105 -3.85 20.55 -0.23
N VAL A 106 -3.35 19.61 -1.03
CA VAL A 106 -2.81 19.89 -2.38
C VAL A 106 -3.91 20.43 -3.30
N ASP A 107 -5.16 19.97 -3.16
CA ASP A 107 -6.29 20.46 -3.94
C ASP A 107 -6.74 21.87 -3.53
N GLY A 108 -6.64 22.19 -2.23
CA GLY A 108 -7.15 23.42 -1.65
C GLY A 108 -6.13 24.55 -1.50
N THR A 109 -4.85 24.32 -1.80
CA THR A 109 -3.76 25.27 -1.53
C THR A 109 -2.75 25.35 -2.67
N THR A 110 -1.87 26.34 -2.61
CA THR A 110 -0.68 26.42 -3.49
C THR A 110 0.51 25.65 -2.93
N GLU A 111 0.40 25.10 -1.72
CA GLU A 111 1.45 24.28 -1.12
C GLU A 111 1.49 22.92 -1.81
N THR A 112 2.66 22.55 -2.32
CA THR A 112 2.87 21.31 -3.08
C THR A 112 4.01 20.47 -2.49
N ASP A 113 4.69 20.96 -1.45
CA ASP A 113 5.70 20.21 -0.73
C ASP A 113 5.07 19.17 0.20
N VAL A 114 4.95 17.95 -0.31
CA VAL A 114 4.39 16.78 0.40
C VAL A 114 4.97 16.56 1.82
N PRO A 115 6.31 16.63 2.06
CA PRO A 115 6.89 16.55 3.40
C PRO A 115 6.34 17.60 4.38
N THR A 116 6.24 18.86 3.94
CA THR A 116 5.68 19.94 4.76
C THR A 116 4.22 19.65 5.09
N ILE A 117 3.43 19.25 4.10
CA ILE A 117 2.02 18.88 4.28
C ILE A 117 1.86 17.72 5.28
N LEU A 118 2.64 16.64 5.12
CA LEU A 118 2.64 15.49 6.03
C LEU A 118 3.05 15.88 7.45
N THR A 119 3.99 16.81 7.60
CA THR A 119 4.39 17.33 8.92
C THR A 119 3.22 18.07 9.59
N LEU A 120 2.51 18.91 8.84
CA LEU A 120 1.34 19.63 9.35
C LEU A 120 0.23 18.66 9.78
N ILE A 121 -0.05 17.66 8.94
CA ILE A 121 -1.00 16.58 9.25
C ILE A 121 -0.60 15.85 10.53
N ALA A 122 0.68 15.43 10.63
CA ALA A 122 1.16 14.69 11.79
C ALA A 122 1.04 15.51 13.09
N MET A 123 1.32 16.82 13.03
CA MET A 123 1.14 17.72 14.17
C MET A 123 -0.33 17.85 14.59
N GLN A 124 -1.28 17.82 13.64
CA GLN A 124 -2.70 17.87 13.94
C GLN A 124 -3.16 16.59 14.66
N HIS A 125 -2.82 15.41 14.14
CA HIS A 125 -3.11 14.12 14.79
C HIS A 125 -2.46 14.01 16.17
N ALA A 126 -1.18 14.43 16.29
CA ALA A 126 -0.46 14.41 17.57
C ALA A 126 -1.04 15.38 18.62
N LYS A 127 -1.78 16.41 18.21
CA LYS A 127 -2.51 17.31 19.11
C LYS A 127 -3.89 16.75 19.49
N ALA A 128 -4.58 16.13 18.53
CA ALA A 128 -5.92 15.58 18.74
C ALA A 128 -5.93 14.28 19.58
N GLY A 129 -4.84 13.51 19.54
CA GLY A 129 -4.68 12.27 20.31
C GLY A 129 -4.22 12.44 21.76
N ARG A 130 -4.10 13.66 22.28
CA ARG A 130 -3.77 13.96 23.68
C ARG A 130 -4.99 14.52 24.41
#